data_AF-A0A4E9EIU0-F1
#
_entry.id   AF-A0A4E9EIU0-F1
#
_cell.length_a   1.000
_cell.length_b   1.000
_cell.length_c   1.000
_cell.angle_alpha   90.00
_cell.angle_beta   90.00
_cell.angle_gamma   90.00
#
_symmetry.space_group_name_H-M   'P 1'
#
loop_
_entity.id
_entity.type
_entity.pdbx_description
1 polymer ?
#
loop_
_entity_poly.entity_id
_entity_poly.type
_entity_poly.pdbx_seq_one_letter_code
_entity_poly.pdbx_strand_id
1 'polypeptide(L)'
;MVYVSEYKLPHKLTAPHLRLGLHAMDIHKEVVNRKMILTSVDPVARFQYHAEKLTASAITQTYHYMIESGLGYGLLTTGEAIVFLNIDWDEPETLYYHLAGPGPEVLAHPNNIHTCTAVGQYLAFTLMALGPPGGRQEIGQEERLRATENLKTWPEDF
;
A
#
# COMPACT_ATOMS: atom_id res chain seq x y z
N MET A 1 1.79 1.11 -18.97
CA MET A 1 1.51 0.57 -17.62
C MET A 1 0.24 1.22 -17.08
N VAL A 2 -0.61 0.51 -16.33
CA VAL A 2 -1.85 1.10 -15.74
C VAL A 2 -1.64 1.44 -14.26
N TYR A 3 -0.97 0.56 -13.51
CA TYR A 3 -0.60 0.74 -12.11
C TYR A 3 0.66 -0.09 -11.79
N VAL A 4 1.31 0.19 -10.67
CA VAL A 4 2.40 -0.63 -10.10
C VAL A 4 1.82 -1.85 -9.39
N SER A 5 2.46 -3.02 -9.51
CA SER A 5 2.00 -4.24 -8.85
C SER A 5 3.16 -5.00 -8.23
N GLU A 6 3.17 -5.08 -6.90
CA GLU A 6 4.21 -5.75 -6.11
C GLU A 6 3.66 -7.01 -5.43
N TYR A 7 4.49 -8.06 -5.37
CA TYR A 7 4.18 -9.29 -4.63
C TYR A 7 5.17 -9.49 -3.48
N LYS A 8 4.65 -9.75 -2.27
CA LYS A 8 5.45 -10.12 -1.10
C LYS A 8 5.13 -11.53 -0.67
N LEU A 9 6.16 -12.26 -0.27
CA LEU A 9 6.00 -13.63 0.19
C LEU A 9 5.14 -13.66 1.47
N PRO A 10 4.10 -14.51 1.54
CA PRO A 10 3.14 -14.51 2.65
C PRO A 10 3.77 -14.88 4.00
N HIS A 11 4.92 -15.56 4.01
CA HIS A 11 5.66 -15.84 5.25
C HIS A 11 6.51 -14.66 5.75
N LYS A 12 6.77 -13.65 4.89
CA LYS A 12 7.47 -12.41 5.28
C LYS A 12 6.47 -11.32 5.71
N LEU A 13 5.38 -11.18 4.95
CA LEU A 13 4.30 -10.23 5.23
C LEU A 13 2.97 -10.99 5.24
N THR A 14 2.36 -11.11 6.41
CA THR A 14 1.15 -11.91 6.62
C THR A 14 -0.09 -11.00 6.63
N ALA A 15 -1.29 -11.53 6.44
CA ALA A 15 -2.52 -10.74 6.60
C ALA A 15 -2.66 -10.10 8.00
N PRO A 16 -2.29 -10.77 9.12
CA PRO A 16 -2.23 -10.11 10.42
C PRO A 16 -1.23 -8.95 10.51
N HIS A 17 -0.06 -9.05 9.88
CA HIS A 17 0.87 -7.92 9.80
C HIS A 17 0.21 -6.73 9.09
N LEU A 18 -0.42 -6.95 7.94
CA LEU A 18 -1.10 -5.90 7.18
C LEU A 18 -2.26 -5.28 7.95
N ARG A 19 -3.12 -6.08 8.56
CA ARG A 19 -4.29 -5.58 9.33
C ARG A 19 -3.89 -4.70 10.51
N LEU A 20 -2.75 -5.01 11.11
CA LEU A 20 -2.28 -4.32 12.31
C LEU A 20 -1.36 -3.14 11.97
N GLY A 21 -0.54 -3.29 10.95
CA GLY A 21 0.42 -2.29 10.49
C GLY A 21 -0.16 -1.24 9.55
N LEU A 22 -1.32 -1.48 8.93
CA LEU A 22 -2.03 -0.46 8.17
C LEU A 22 -2.99 0.31 9.08
N HIS A 23 -2.70 1.58 9.29
CA HIS A 23 -3.60 2.58 9.87
C HIS A 23 -3.16 3.97 9.43
N ALA A 24 -3.98 4.99 9.68
CA ALA A 24 -3.57 6.37 9.44
C ALA A 24 -2.40 6.72 10.39
N MET A 25 -1.28 7.18 9.82
CA MET A 25 -0.07 7.56 10.55
C MET A 25 0.89 8.38 9.69
N ASP A 26 1.78 9.15 10.32
CA ASP A 26 2.98 9.67 9.66
C ASP A 26 4.07 8.60 9.73
N ILE A 27 4.25 7.82 8.64
CA ILE A 27 5.22 6.72 8.57
C ILE A 27 6.62 7.20 8.95
N HIS A 28 7.04 8.38 8.49
CA HIS A 28 8.39 8.86 8.75
C HIS A 28 8.60 9.20 10.24
N LYS A 29 7.62 9.85 10.87
CA LYS A 29 7.69 10.20 12.29
C LYS A 29 7.49 8.98 13.19
N GLU A 30 6.50 8.14 12.87
CA GLU A 30 5.97 7.11 13.75
C GLU A 30 6.62 5.74 13.53
N VAL A 31 7.21 5.47 12.36
CA VAL A 31 7.88 4.20 12.05
C VAL A 31 9.37 4.41 11.82
N VAL A 32 9.76 5.26 10.86
CA VAL A 32 11.18 5.44 10.47
C VAL A 32 11.99 6.05 11.60
N ASN A 33 11.50 7.14 12.21
CA ASN A 33 12.17 7.82 13.31
C ASN A 33 11.83 7.25 14.68
N ARG A 34 11.09 6.14 14.74
CA ARG A 34 10.81 5.49 16.01
C ARG A 34 12.13 4.98 16.59
N LYS A 35 12.55 5.57 17.71
CA LYS A 35 13.69 5.03 18.47
C LYS A 35 13.39 3.56 18.72
N MET A 36 14.39 2.70 18.50
CA MET A 36 14.32 1.29 18.89
C MET A 36 14.22 1.24 20.42
N ILE A 37 13.01 1.44 20.93
CA ILE A 37 12.67 1.09 22.28
C ILE A 37 12.82 -0.42 22.26
N LEU A 38 13.73 -0.94 23.09
CA LEU A 38 13.73 -2.35 23.50
C LEU A 38 12.30 -2.65 23.93
N THR A 39 11.50 -3.11 22.97
CA THR A 39 10.05 -3.13 23.11
C THR A 39 9.79 -4.29 24.02
N SER A 40 9.65 -3.92 25.30
CA SER A 40 8.85 -4.51 26.36
C SER A 40 8.81 -6.04 26.43
N VAL A 41 8.82 -6.55 27.66
CA VAL A 41 8.48 -7.95 27.95
C VAL A 41 7.12 -8.36 27.32
N ASP A 42 6.26 -7.40 26.96
CA ASP A 42 4.99 -7.60 26.27
C ASP A 42 5.14 -8.07 24.79
N PRO A 43 4.72 -9.30 24.46
CA PRO A 43 4.71 -9.82 23.10
C PRO A 43 3.77 -9.08 22.14
N VAL A 44 2.68 -8.48 22.64
CA VAL A 44 1.68 -7.81 21.79
C VAL A 44 2.26 -6.52 21.22
N ALA A 45 2.84 -5.67 22.07
CA ALA A 45 3.53 -4.46 21.63
C ALA A 45 4.68 -4.74 20.66
N ARG A 46 5.39 -5.87 20.84
CA ARG A 46 6.45 -6.29 19.92
C ARG A 46 5.89 -6.68 18.54
N PHE A 47 4.78 -7.42 18.51
CA PHE A 47 4.14 -7.78 17.24
C PHE A 47 3.62 -6.55 16.50
N GLN A 48 2.97 -5.60 17.20
CA GLN A 48 2.56 -4.31 16.64
C GLN A 48 3.74 -3.58 15.99
N TYR A 49 4.84 -3.42 16.72
CA TYR A 49 6.04 -2.76 16.22
C TYR A 49 6.56 -3.38 14.92
N HIS A 50 6.64 -4.72 14.86
CA HIS A 50 7.09 -5.41 13.64
C HIS A 50 6.06 -5.32 12.51
N ALA A 51 4.77 -5.42 12.82
CA ALA A 51 3.70 -5.30 11.84
C ALA A 51 3.72 -3.94 11.15
N GLU A 52 3.85 -2.85 11.91
CA GLU A 52 3.98 -1.49 11.38
C GLU A 52 5.26 -1.35 10.55
N LYS A 53 6.41 -1.79 11.06
CA LYS A 53 7.69 -1.67 10.35
C LYS A 53 7.66 -2.42 9.01
N LEU A 54 7.23 -3.68 8.99
CA LEU A 54 7.18 -4.50 7.78
C LEU A 54 6.15 -3.99 6.77
N THR A 55 4.98 -3.59 7.27
CA THR A 55 3.91 -3.07 6.39
C THR A 55 4.34 -1.76 5.77
N ALA A 56 4.87 -0.83 6.56
CA ALA A 56 5.33 0.46 6.10
C ALA A 56 6.45 0.32 5.06
N SER A 57 7.46 -0.53 5.29
CA SER A 57 8.53 -0.71 4.31
C SER A 57 8.02 -1.31 3.00
N ALA A 58 7.06 -2.24 3.05
CA ALA A 58 6.47 -2.83 1.85
C ALA A 58 5.69 -1.80 1.01
N ILE A 59 4.86 -0.97 1.65
CA ILE A 59 4.08 0.05 0.94
C ILE A 59 4.95 1.22 0.49
N THR A 60 5.99 1.60 1.25
CA THR A 60 6.95 2.64 0.84
C THR A 60 7.72 2.22 -0.41
N GLN A 61 8.14 0.96 -0.52
CA GLN A 61 8.78 0.47 -1.74
C GLN A 61 7.83 0.53 -2.95
N THR A 62 6.57 0.11 -2.79
CA THR A 62 5.58 0.16 -3.87
C THR A 62 5.29 1.61 -4.28
N TYR A 63 5.15 2.50 -3.29
CA TYR A 63 4.96 3.94 -3.46
C TYR A 63 6.13 4.61 -4.17
N HIS A 64 7.37 4.22 -3.87
CA HIS A 64 8.54 4.71 -4.58
C HIS A 64 8.45 4.42 -6.09
N TYR A 65 8.05 3.22 -6.48
CA TYR A 65 7.84 2.87 -7.89
C TYR A 65 6.64 3.59 -8.54
N MET A 66 5.65 4.03 -7.75
CA MET A 66 4.53 4.84 -8.22
C MET A 66 4.93 6.30 -8.51
N ILE A 67 5.86 6.85 -7.71
CA ILE A 67 6.43 8.21 -7.88
C ILE A 67 7.46 8.28 -9.01
N GLU A 68 8.42 7.34 -9.03
CA GLU A 68 9.04 6.94 -10.29
C GLU A 68 7.92 6.49 -11.25
N SER A 69 8.03 6.29 -12.55
CA SER A 69 6.85 5.94 -13.40
C SER A 69 5.65 6.93 -13.49
N GLY A 70 5.32 7.76 -12.49
CA GLY A 70 4.23 8.74 -12.55
C GLY A 70 2.83 8.12 -12.51
N LEU A 71 2.64 7.03 -11.76
CA LEU A 71 1.39 6.29 -11.71
C LEU A 71 0.66 6.56 -10.39
N GLY A 72 -0.55 7.12 -10.47
CA GLY A 72 -1.39 7.37 -9.29
C GLY A 72 -1.89 6.10 -8.60
N TYR A 73 -1.95 4.96 -9.30
CA TYR A 73 -2.47 3.71 -8.76
C TYR A 73 -1.37 2.66 -8.61
N GLY A 74 -1.44 1.87 -7.54
CA GLY A 74 -0.56 0.75 -7.29
C GLY A 74 -1.22 -0.32 -6.42
N LEU A 75 -0.61 -1.49 -6.32
CA LEU A 75 -1.04 -2.52 -5.39
C LEU A 75 0.13 -3.35 -4.88
N LEU A 76 -0.08 -3.89 -3.69
CA LEU A 76 0.78 -4.85 -3.01
C LEU A 76 -0.06 -6.08 -2.68
N THR A 77 0.41 -7.28 -2.99
CA THR A 77 -0.31 -8.52 -2.65
C THR A 77 0.58 -9.56 -2.00
N THR A 78 0.01 -10.32 -1.07
CA THR A 78 0.65 -11.50 -0.44
C THR A 78 0.07 -12.81 -0.95
N GLY A 79 -0.87 -12.75 -1.89
CA GLY A 79 -1.69 -13.88 -2.34
C GLY A 79 -2.89 -14.15 -1.41
N GLU A 80 -2.77 -13.89 -0.11
CA GLU A 80 -3.88 -13.97 0.85
C GLU A 80 -4.66 -12.64 0.94
N ALA A 81 -3.93 -11.52 0.95
CA ALA A 81 -4.49 -10.18 1.06
C ALA A 81 -3.94 -9.27 -0.03
N ILE A 82 -4.70 -8.24 -0.36
CA ILE A 82 -4.36 -7.23 -1.37
C ILE A 82 -4.45 -5.86 -0.70
N VAL A 83 -3.43 -5.03 -0.87
CA VAL A 83 -3.46 -3.61 -0.50
C VAL A 83 -3.50 -2.82 -1.80
N PHE A 84 -4.64 -2.20 -2.08
CA PHE A 84 -4.79 -1.25 -3.17
C PHE A 84 -4.31 0.12 -2.70
N LEU A 85 -3.52 0.80 -3.52
CA LEU A 85 -2.87 2.06 -3.20
C LEU A 85 -3.25 3.14 -4.21
N ASN A 86 -3.41 4.36 -3.73
CA ASN A 86 -3.67 5.53 -4.55
C ASN A 86 -2.89 6.75 -4.06
N ILE A 87 -2.30 7.48 -5.00
CA ILE A 87 -1.68 8.80 -4.80
C ILE A 87 -2.61 9.85 -5.40
N ASP A 88 -2.91 10.87 -4.62
CA ASP A 88 -3.42 12.12 -5.15
C ASP A 88 -2.22 12.98 -5.57
N TRP A 89 -2.12 13.35 -6.84
CA TRP A 89 -0.96 14.10 -7.35
C TRP A 89 -0.98 15.57 -6.94
N ASP A 90 -2.10 16.07 -6.41
CA ASP A 90 -2.16 17.38 -5.77
C ASP A 90 -1.53 17.36 -4.36
N GLU A 91 -1.50 16.20 -3.69
CA GLU A 91 -0.86 15.98 -2.38
C GLU A 91 -0.09 14.65 -2.37
N PRO A 92 1.04 14.56 -3.12
CA PRO A 92 1.73 13.29 -3.33
C PRO A 92 2.32 12.72 -2.03
N GLU A 93 2.53 13.53 -0.99
CA GLU A 93 3.02 13.04 0.30
C GLU A 93 2.04 12.12 1.05
N THR A 94 0.76 12.09 0.64
CA THR A 94 -0.28 11.26 1.23
C THR A 94 -0.55 10.01 0.38
N LEU A 95 -0.34 8.83 0.97
CA LEU A 95 -0.69 7.55 0.36
C LEU A 95 -2.02 7.03 0.91
N TYR A 96 -3.01 6.92 0.03
CA TYR A 96 -4.29 6.28 0.36
C TYR A 96 -4.21 4.78 0.13
N TYR A 97 -4.93 4.02 0.95
CA TYR A 97 -4.97 2.56 0.82
C TYR A 97 -6.35 1.96 1.07
N HIS A 98 -6.56 0.78 0.51
CA HIS A 98 -7.64 -0.13 0.87
C HIS A 98 -7.09 -1.55 1.03
N LEU A 99 -7.24 -2.14 2.22
CA LEU A 99 -6.87 -3.52 2.49
C LEU A 99 -8.06 -4.44 2.21
N ALA A 100 -7.88 -5.38 1.30
CA ALA A 100 -8.85 -6.40 0.98
C ALA A 100 -8.34 -7.81 1.34
N GLY A 101 -9.24 -8.64 1.86
CA GLY A 101 -9.05 -10.06 2.12
C GLY A 101 -10.08 -10.89 1.37
N PRO A 102 -9.85 -11.22 0.08
CA PRO A 102 -10.89 -11.81 -0.77
C PRO A 102 -11.53 -13.09 -0.23
N GLY A 103 -10.73 -13.97 0.39
CA GLY A 103 -11.24 -15.22 0.97
C GLY A 103 -12.30 -14.98 2.06
N PRO A 104 -11.95 -14.27 3.15
CA PRO A 104 -12.91 -13.87 4.18
C PRO A 104 -14.09 -13.04 3.64
N GLU A 105 -13.85 -12.13 2.70
CA GLU A 105 -14.88 -11.23 2.19
C GLU A 105 -15.96 -11.95 1.37
N VAL A 106 -15.58 -12.95 0.57
CA VAL A 106 -16.54 -13.79 -0.17
C VAL A 106 -17.46 -14.53 0.78
N LEU A 107 -16.93 -15.03 1.90
CA LEU A 107 -17.71 -15.73 2.93
C LEU A 107 -18.64 -14.76 3.68
N ALA A 108 -18.18 -13.54 3.94
CA ALA A 108 -18.95 -12.51 4.63
C ALA A 108 -20.08 -11.90 3.76
N HIS A 109 -19.95 -11.92 2.44
CA HIS A 109 -20.89 -11.28 1.51
C HIS A 109 -21.41 -12.25 0.44
N PRO A 110 -22.22 -13.26 0.82
CA PRO A 110 -22.66 -14.31 -0.10
C PRO A 110 -23.55 -13.81 -1.25
N ASN A 111 -24.18 -12.64 -1.10
CA ASN A 111 -24.99 -12.03 -2.16
C ASN A 111 -24.16 -11.21 -3.16
N ASN A 112 -22.89 -10.92 -2.84
CA ASN A 112 -22.00 -10.05 -3.62
C ASN A 112 -20.66 -10.74 -3.94
N ILE A 113 -20.67 -12.07 -4.10
CA ILE A 113 -19.45 -12.87 -4.30
C ILE A 113 -18.60 -12.33 -5.45
N HIS A 114 -19.23 -11.97 -6.56
CA HIS A 114 -18.55 -11.50 -7.76
C HIS A 114 -17.67 -10.26 -7.51
N THR A 115 -18.08 -9.36 -6.61
CA THR A 115 -17.31 -8.15 -6.26
C THR A 115 -16.30 -8.38 -5.14
N CYS A 116 -16.46 -9.45 -4.34
CA CYS A 116 -15.56 -9.78 -3.24
C CYS A 116 -14.43 -10.75 -3.62
N THR A 117 -14.54 -11.42 -4.78
CA THR A 117 -13.43 -12.26 -5.27
C THR A 117 -12.21 -11.42 -5.62
N ALA A 118 -11.02 -12.02 -5.54
CA ALA A 118 -9.79 -11.36 -5.97
C ALA A 118 -9.93 -10.86 -7.42
N VAL A 119 -10.45 -11.69 -8.34
CA VAL A 119 -10.67 -11.31 -9.74
C VAL A 119 -11.59 -10.10 -9.87
N GLY A 120 -12.71 -10.07 -9.14
CA GLY A 120 -13.65 -8.96 -9.16
C GLY A 120 -13.02 -7.65 -8.68
N GLN A 121 -12.25 -7.71 -7.59
CA GLN A 121 -11.58 -6.54 -7.04
C GLN A 121 -10.45 -6.03 -7.94
N TYR A 122 -9.62 -6.93 -8.49
CA TYR A 122 -8.60 -6.57 -9.48
C TYR A 122 -9.22 -5.93 -10.72
N LEU A 123 -10.35 -6.47 -11.21
CA LEU A 123 -11.05 -5.89 -12.34
C LEU A 123 -11.56 -4.48 -12.03
N ALA A 124 -12.24 -4.30 -10.89
CA ALA A 124 -12.74 -2.99 -10.46
C ALA A 124 -11.58 -1.98 -10.31
N PHE A 125 -10.50 -2.37 -9.65
CA PHE A 125 -9.31 -1.54 -9.49
C PHE A 125 -8.66 -1.17 -10.83
N THR A 126 -8.55 -2.13 -11.76
CA THR A 126 -8.01 -1.88 -13.10
C THR A 126 -8.87 -0.87 -13.87
N LEU A 127 -10.19 -0.98 -13.78
CA LEU A 127 -11.11 -0.03 -14.42
C LEU A 127 -11.00 1.37 -13.82
N MET A 128 -10.85 1.49 -12.51
CA MET A 128 -10.61 2.77 -11.84
C MET A 128 -9.28 3.40 -12.30
N ALA A 129 -8.21 2.60 -12.36
CA ALA A 129 -6.89 3.07 -12.77
C ALA A 129 -6.77 3.43 -14.26
N LEU A 130 -7.58 2.81 -15.13
CA LEU A 130 -7.69 3.20 -16.54
C LEU A 130 -8.37 4.57 -16.70
N GLY A 131 -9.34 4.87 -15.84
CA GLY A 131 -10.14 6.08 -15.92
C GLY A 131 -10.98 6.17 -17.20
N PRO A 132 -11.71 7.28 -17.41
CA PRO A 132 -12.42 7.52 -18.65
C PRO A 132 -11.44 7.81 -19.80
N PRO A 133 -11.83 7.52 -21.06
CA PRO A 133 -11.01 7.85 -22.23
C PRO A 133 -10.61 9.33 -22.25
N GLY A 134 -9.31 9.61 -22.32
CA GLY A 134 -8.77 10.97 -22.32
C GLY A 134 -8.79 11.71 -20.97
N GLY A 135 -9.29 11.08 -19.91
CA GLY A 135 -9.28 11.66 -18.55
C GLY A 135 -8.09 11.23 -17.69
N ARG A 136 -7.15 10.47 -18.26
CA ARG A 136 -5.95 10.06 -17.55
C ARG A 136 -4.97 11.24 -17.51
N GLN A 137 -4.73 11.77 -16.31
CA GLN A 137 -3.67 12.74 -16.09
C GLN A 137 -2.33 12.05 -16.32
N GLU A 138 -1.59 12.50 -17.34
CA GLU A 138 -0.22 12.07 -17.57
C GLU A 138 0.69 12.90 -16.68
N ILE A 139 1.34 12.24 -15.72
CA ILE A 139 2.25 12.91 -14.80
C ILE A 139 3.61 13.06 -15.48
N GLY A 140 3.99 14.31 -15.71
CA GLY A 140 5.23 14.66 -16.39
C GLY A 140 6.48 14.38 -15.56
N GLN A 141 7.66 14.47 -16.19
CA GLN A 141 8.93 14.33 -15.50
C GLN A 141 9.12 15.42 -14.43
N GLU A 142 8.72 16.66 -14.72
CA GLU A 142 8.85 17.79 -13.79
C GLU A 142 7.99 17.60 -12.53
N GLU A 143 6.75 17.13 -12.68
CA GLU A 143 5.86 16.85 -11.54
C GLU A 143 6.42 15.74 -10.65
N ARG A 144 6.97 14.68 -11.26
CA ARG A 144 7.62 13.57 -10.54
C ARG A 144 8.87 14.02 -9.80
N LEU A 145 9.71 14.87 -10.42
CA LEU A 145 10.89 15.42 -9.78
C LEU A 145 10.50 16.30 -8.59
N ARG A 146 9.53 17.20 -8.77
CA ARG A 146 9.01 18.05 -7.69
C ARG A 146 8.46 17.22 -6.53
N ALA A 147 7.70 16.17 -6.83
CA ALA A 147 7.23 15.24 -5.79
C ALA A 147 8.42 14.60 -5.07
N THR A 148 9.38 14.05 -5.82
CA THR A 148 10.57 13.38 -5.25
C THR A 148 11.40 14.29 -4.35
N GLU A 149 11.55 15.57 -4.69
CA GLU A 149 12.30 16.55 -3.90
C GLU A 149 11.67 16.84 -2.52
N ASN A 150 10.35 16.76 -2.41
CA ASN A 150 9.62 17.01 -1.17
C ASN A 150 9.47 15.77 -0.28
N LEU A 151 9.70 14.58 -0.84
CA LEU A 151 9.51 13.32 -0.12
C LEU A 151 10.68 13.00 0.81
N LYS A 152 10.33 12.45 1.96
CA LYS A 152 11.30 11.94 2.93
C LYS A 152 11.76 10.54 2.51
N THR A 153 13.00 10.21 2.84
CA THR A 153 13.60 8.93 2.46
C THR A 153 13.63 7.94 3.63
N TRP A 154 13.59 6.64 3.31
CA TRP A 154 13.81 5.56 4.26
C TRP A 154 14.95 4.70 3.72
N PRO A 155 16.07 4.55 4.45
CA PRO A 155 17.22 3.78 3.99
C PRO A 155 17.07 2.25 4.08
N GLU A 156 15.96 1.72 4.59
CA GLU A 156 15.76 0.27 4.68
C GLU A 156 14.89 -0.23 3.54
N ASP A 157 15.32 -1.31 2.91
CA ASP A 157 14.50 -2.08 1.97
C ASP A 157 13.58 -3.08 2.72
N PHE A 158 12.55 -3.57 2.03
CA PHE A 158 11.69 -4.66 2.51
C PHE A 158 12.30 -6.05 2.31
#